data_AF-A0A7C8BMK6-F1
#
_entry.id   AF-A0A7C8BMK6-F1
#
_cell.length_a   1.000
_cell.length_b   1.000
_cell.length_c   1.000
_cell.angle_alpha   90.00
_cell.angle_beta   90.00
_cell.angle_gamma   90.00
#
_symmetry.space_group_name_H-M   'P 1'
#
loop_
_entity.id
_entity.type
_entity.pdbx_description
1 polymer ?
#
loop_
_entity_poly.entity_id
_entity_poly.type
_entity_poly.pdbx_seq_one_letter_code
_entity_poly.pdbx_strand_id
1 'polypeptide(L)'
;MSGRGSPAAGAAGHHDGPVLDRLRALAAWVPRMLRGMLGANAYESYVAHERAHHPGRPVMTEREFWRWQADEEDRHPSARCC
;
A
#
# COMPACT_ATOMS: atom_id res chain seq x y z
N MET A 1 -8.24 52.87 35.10
CA MET A 1 -8.92 53.51 33.96
C MET A 1 -8.45 52.75 32.73
N SER A 2 -9.01 51.57 32.48
CA SER A 2 -10.19 51.33 31.64
C SER A 2 -9.89 51.59 30.18
N GLY A 3 -9.73 50.50 29.43
CA GLY A 3 -9.60 50.50 27.98
C GLY A 3 -9.65 49.08 27.44
N ARG A 4 -10.71 48.34 27.79
CA ARG A 4 -11.09 47.11 27.09
C ARG A 4 -11.41 47.46 25.64
N GLY A 5 -10.94 46.62 24.72
CA GLY A 5 -11.31 46.71 23.32
C GLY A 5 -10.76 45.53 22.51
N SER A 6 -11.20 44.31 22.81
CA SER A 6 -11.37 43.32 21.74
C SER A 6 -12.66 43.65 20.97
N PRO A 7 -12.69 43.35 19.68
CA PRO A 7 -13.60 42.27 19.30
C PRO A 7 -12.92 41.21 18.43
N ALA A 8 -13.29 39.96 18.72
CA ALA A 8 -13.10 38.81 17.86
C ALA A 8 -13.89 39.00 16.54
N ALA A 9 -13.30 38.63 15.41
CA ALA A 9 -14.04 38.39 14.17
C ALA A 9 -13.32 37.33 13.34
N GLY A 10 -13.98 36.18 13.21
CA GLY A 10 -13.74 35.24 12.12
C GLY A 10 -12.64 34.22 12.35
N ALA A 11 -12.82 33.33 13.33
CA ALA A 11 -12.25 32.00 13.22
C ALA A 11 -12.75 31.40 11.89
N ALA A 12 -11.86 31.33 10.90
CA ALA A 12 -12.07 30.58 9.68
C ALA A 12 -12.16 29.10 10.05
N GLY A 13 -13.36 28.70 10.43
CA GLY A 13 -13.72 27.33 10.70
C GLY A 13 -13.85 26.58 9.38
N HIS A 14 -12.74 26.15 8.79
CA HIS A 14 -12.77 25.06 7.81
C HIS A 14 -12.95 23.75 8.59
N HIS A 15 -14.19 23.45 8.97
CA HIS A 15 -14.54 22.22 9.68
C HIS A 15 -14.76 21.03 8.74
N ASP A 16 -14.72 21.26 7.42
CA ASP A 16 -14.96 20.23 6.39
C ASP A 16 -13.69 19.42 6.04
N GLY A 17 -12.51 19.87 6.48
CA GLY A 17 -11.21 19.26 6.17
C GLY A 17 -10.92 17.91 6.86
N PRO A 18 -11.11 17.74 8.19
CA PRO A 18 -10.56 16.58 8.89
C PRO A 18 -11.28 15.26 8.57
N VAL A 19 -12.57 15.30 8.22
CA VAL A 19 -13.32 14.09 7.83
C VAL A 19 -12.92 13.67 6.42
N LEU A 20 -12.87 14.61 5.47
CA LEU A 20 -12.46 14.32 4.10
C LEU A 20 -10.99 13.89 4.03
N ASP A 21 -10.11 14.45 4.86
CA ASP A 21 -8.71 14.03 4.95
C ASP A 21 -8.56 12.62 5.53
N ARG A 22 -9.36 12.27 6.55
CA ARG A 22 -9.41 10.88 7.05
C ARG A 22 -9.96 9.92 6.00
N LEU A 23 -11.02 10.30 5.28
CA LEU A 23 -11.58 9.46 4.22
C LEU A 23 -10.58 9.28 3.07
N ARG A 24 -9.84 10.32 2.68
CA ARG A 24 -8.75 10.22 1.69
C ARG A 24 -7.61 9.35 2.19
N ALA A 25 -7.22 9.47 3.45
CA ALA A 25 -6.18 8.63 4.06
C ALA A 25 -6.59 7.15 4.07
N LEU A 26 -7.84 6.85 4.40
CA LEU A 26 -8.40 5.49 4.35
C LEU A 26 -8.53 4.98 2.91
N ALA A 27 -9.00 5.81 1.99
CA ALA A 27 -9.13 5.46 0.57
C ALA A 27 -7.76 5.18 -0.07
N ALA A 28 -6.71 5.91 0.31
CA ALA A 28 -5.34 5.68 -0.16
C ALA A 28 -4.77 4.33 0.31
N TRP A 29 -5.30 3.74 1.39
CA TRP A 29 -4.87 2.44 1.90
C TRP A 29 -5.51 1.25 1.16
N VAL A 30 -6.72 1.42 0.62
CA VAL A 30 -7.46 0.40 -0.14
C VAL A 30 -6.63 -0.21 -1.28
N PRO A 31 -6.02 0.55 -2.21
CA PRO A 31 -5.23 -0.05 -3.29
C PRO A 31 -4.00 -0.80 -2.77
N ARG A 32 -3.44 -0.44 -1.61
CA ARG A 32 -2.31 -1.16 -1.00
C ARG A 32 -2.75 -2.51 -0.42
N MET A 33 -3.93 -2.56 0.20
CA MET A 33 -4.55 -3.82 0.63
C MET A 33 -4.93 -4.71 -0.54
N LEU A 34 -5.61 -4.16 -1.54
CA LEU A 34 -5.98 -4.91 -2.74
C LEU A 34 -4.75 -5.46 -3.44
N ARG A 35 -3.66 -4.69 -3.52
CA ARG A 35 -2.39 -5.16 -4.09
C ARG A 35 -1.78 -6.32 -3.30
N GLY A 36 -1.92 -6.32 -1.98
CA GLY A 36 -1.56 -7.45 -1.12
C GLY A 36 -2.45 -8.68 -1.28
N MET A 37 -3.76 -8.49 -1.38
CA MET A 37 -4.73 -9.58 -1.49
C MET A 37 -4.75 -10.22 -2.88
N LEU A 38 -4.58 -9.41 -3.93
CA LEU A 38 -4.57 -9.86 -5.33
C LEU A 38 -3.20 -10.40 -5.77
N GLY A 39 -2.21 -10.45 -4.87
CA GLY A 39 -0.84 -10.83 -5.22
C GLY A 39 -0.15 -9.87 -6.19
N ALA A 40 -0.72 -8.69 -6.43
CA ALA A 40 -0.08 -7.67 -7.27
C ALA A 40 1.15 -7.02 -6.60
N ASN A 41 1.47 -7.40 -5.35
CA ASN A 41 2.74 -7.14 -4.68
C ASN A 41 3.61 -8.41 -4.54
N ALA A 42 3.33 -9.49 -5.29
CA ALA A 42 4.08 -10.73 -5.19
C ALA A 42 5.58 -10.53 -5.45
N TYR A 43 5.91 -9.72 -6.47
CA TYR A 43 7.31 -9.37 -6.77
C TYR A 43 7.96 -8.56 -5.64
N GLU A 44 7.28 -7.54 -5.10
CA GLU A 44 7.79 -6.76 -3.97
C GLU A 44 8.02 -7.64 -2.73
N SER A 45 7.11 -8.58 -2.48
CA SER A 45 7.20 -9.53 -1.38
C SER A 45 8.36 -10.52 -1.59
N TYR A 46 8.58 -11.00 -2.81
CA TYR A 46 9.75 -11.80 -3.19
C TYR A 46 11.06 -11.04 -2.95
N VAL A 47 11.16 -9.79 -3.41
CA VAL A 47 12.36 -8.97 -3.21
C VAL A 47 12.61 -8.70 -1.73
N ALA A 48 11.56 -8.42 -0.94
CA ALA A 48 11.69 -8.25 0.50
C ALA A 48 12.18 -9.54 1.18
N HIS A 49 11.64 -10.69 0.79
CA HIS A 49 12.06 -12.00 1.28
C HIS A 49 13.52 -12.28 0.94
N GLU A 50 13.91 -12.13 -0.33
CA GLU A 50 15.30 -12.33 -0.78
C GLU A 50 16.27 -11.41 -0.04
N ARG A 51 15.92 -10.13 0.14
CA ARG A 51 16.77 -9.20 0.89
C ARG A 51 16.90 -9.56 2.37
N ALA A 52 15.84 -10.10 2.97
CA ALA A 52 15.82 -10.49 4.38
C ALA A 52 16.57 -11.80 4.63
N HIS A 53 16.40 -12.81 3.77
CA HIS A 53 16.94 -14.16 3.97
C HIS A 53 18.25 -14.40 3.22
N HIS A 54 18.49 -13.68 2.12
CA HIS A 54 19.64 -13.84 1.23
C HIS A 54 20.30 -12.50 0.88
N PRO A 55 20.81 -11.76 1.90
CA PRO A 55 21.53 -10.51 1.64
C PRO A 55 22.75 -10.79 0.76
N GLY A 56 22.73 -10.26 -0.47
CA GLY A 56 23.83 -10.39 -1.44
C GLY A 56 23.56 -11.33 -2.62
N ARG A 57 22.43 -12.04 -2.65
CA ARG A 57 22.00 -12.71 -3.88
C ARG A 57 21.37 -11.72 -4.86
N PRO A 58 21.69 -11.80 -6.16
CA PRO A 58 20.98 -11.00 -7.17
C PRO A 58 19.52 -11.44 -7.23
N VAL A 59 18.62 -10.48 -7.01
CA VAL A 59 17.17 -10.70 -7.16
C VAL A 59 16.81 -10.81 -8.64
N MET A 60 15.89 -11.70 -8.97
CA MET A 60 15.35 -11.81 -10.33
C MET A 60 14.67 -10.50 -10.74
N THR A 61 14.68 -10.19 -12.04
CA THR A 61 13.88 -9.06 -12.55
C THR A 61 12.39 -9.39 -12.48
N GLU A 62 11.54 -8.36 -12.47
CA GLU A 62 10.08 -8.54 -12.39
C GLU A 62 9.54 -9.45 -13.50
N ARG A 63 10.03 -9.30 -14.75
CA ARG A 63 9.62 -10.15 -15.87
C ARG A 63 10.05 -11.61 -15.67
N GLU A 64 11.24 -11.84 -15.15
CA GLU A 64 11.74 -13.19 -14.87
C GLU A 64 10.97 -13.85 -13.73
N PHE A 65 10.61 -13.08 -12.70
CA PHE A 65 9.77 -13.54 -11.61
C PHE A 65 8.42 -14.03 -12.12
N TRP A 66 7.71 -13.24 -12.93
CA TRP A 66 6.40 -13.65 -13.47
C TRP A 66 6.47 -14.86 -14.39
N ARG A 67 7.54 -14.97 -15.20
CA ARG A 67 7.78 -16.17 -16.01
C ARG A 67 8.02 -17.40 -15.14
N TRP A 68 8.92 -17.30 -14.17
CA TRP A 68 9.22 -18.39 -13.24
C TRP A 68 7.97 -18.83 -12.46
N GLN A 69 7.14 -17.87 -12.04
CA GLN A 69 5.94 -18.17 -11.27
C GLN A 69 4.91 -18.92 -12.14
N ALA A 70 4.68 -18.48 -13.38
CA ALA A 70 3.85 -19.22 -14.34
C ALA A 70 4.41 -20.62 -14.64
N ASP A 71 5.72 -20.75 -14.84
CA ASP A 71 6.37 -22.05 -15.05
C ASP A 71 6.24 -22.97 -13.81
N GLU A 72 6.22 -22.41 -12.61
CA GLU A 72 6.00 -23.14 -11.36
C GLU A 72 4.55 -23.59 -11.23
N GLU A 73 3.57 -22.75 -11.59
CA GLU A 73 2.14 -23.11 -11.62
C GLU A 73 1.84 -24.20 -12.65
N ASP A 74 2.46 -24.13 -13.84
CA ASP A 74 2.34 -25.15 -14.88
C ASP A 74 2.97 -26.48 -14.45
N ARG A 75 4.11 -26.45 -13.74
CA ARG A 75 4.79 -27.66 -13.22
C ARG A 75 4.09 -28.24 -12.00
N HIS A 76 3.45 -27.39 -11.19
CA HIS A 76 2.77 -27.76 -9.96
C HIS A 76 1.30 -27.33 -10.03
N PRO A 77 0.49 -27.92 -10.94
CA PRO A 77 -0.90 -27.55 -11.06
C PRO A 77 -1.61 -27.85 -9.73
N SER A 78 -1.89 -26.79 -8.97
CA SER A 78 -2.61 -26.89 -7.69
C SER A 78 -4.09 -27.25 -7.90
N ALA A 79 -4.54 -27.29 -9.15
CA ALA A 79 -5.81 -27.87 -9.55
C ALA A 79 -5.79 -29.39 -9.29
N ARG A 80 -6.06 -29.75 -8.03
CA ARG A 80 -6.56 -31.07 -7.69
C ARG A 80 -7.93 -31.21 -8.36
N CYS A 81 -7.95 -31.70 -9.60
CA CYS A 81 -9.13 -32.33 -10.15
C CYS A 81 -9.36 -33.65 -9.40
N CYS A 82 -10.28 -33.61 -8.44
CA CYS A 82 -11.10 -34.75 -8.09
C CYS A 82 -12.53 -34.41 -8.50
#